data_AF-A0A0B1TLP5-F1
#
_entry.id   AF-A0A0B1TLP5-F1
#
_cell.length_a   1.000
_cell.length_b   1.000
_cell.length_c   1.000
_cell.angle_alpha   90.00
_cell.angle_beta   90.00
_cell.angle_gamma   90.00
#
_symmetry.space_group_name_H-M   'P 1'
#
loop_
_entity.id
_entity.type
_entity.pdbx_description
1 polymer ?
#
loop_
_entity_poly.entity_id
_entity_poly.type
_entity_poly.pdbx_seq_one_letter_code
_entity_poly.pdbx_strand_id
1 'polypeptide(L)'
;MFRLAIKSGARLHLVNKQNLSPLTLAAKLAKKEMFMEILELEGDSLWVYGGASSTSYPLAKIDTINEETGELNEASALSLVVYGVSCKMRI
;
A
#
# COMPACT_ATOMS: atom_id res chain seq x y z
N MET A 1 0.93 -4.38 -16.99
CA MET A 1 1.66 -3.11 -17.22
C MET A 1 2.47 -2.67 -16.00
N PHE A 2 1.93 -2.77 -14.77
CA PHE A 2 2.62 -2.33 -13.55
C PHE A 2 3.94 -3.08 -13.27
N ARG A 3 3.93 -4.42 -13.31
CA ARG A 3 5.15 -5.25 -13.21
C ARG A 3 6.24 -4.90 -14.22
N LEU A 4 5.86 -4.49 -15.43
CA LEU A 4 6.84 -4.08 -16.45
C LEU A 4 7.51 -2.77 -16.06
N ALA A 5 6.75 -1.80 -15.57
CA ALA A 5 7.29 -0.53 -15.09
C ALA A 5 8.25 -0.74 -13.91
N ILE A 6 7.92 -1.62 -12.97
CA ILE A 6 8.83 -2.00 -11.86
C ILE A 6 10.12 -2.62 -12.38
N LYS A 7 10.03 -3.58 -13.31
CA LYS A 7 11.22 -4.16 -13.96
C LYS A 7 12.04 -3.13 -14.74
N SER A 8 11.41 -2.05 -15.20
CA SER A 8 12.07 -0.94 -15.90
C SER A 8 12.74 0.06 -14.95
N GLY A 9 12.69 -0.15 -13.64
CA GLY A 9 13.30 0.73 -12.64
C GLY A 9 12.35 1.78 -12.04
N ALA A 10 11.03 1.60 -12.15
CA ALA A 10 10.07 2.49 -11.48
C ALA A 10 10.20 2.42 -9.95
N ARG A 11 10.15 3.58 -9.29
CA ARG A 11 10.30 3.71 -7.82
C ARG A 11 8.95 3.65 -7.11
N LEU A 12 8.78 2.66 -6.23
CA LEU A 12 7.57 2.47 -5.40
C LEU A 12 7.43 3.47 -4.24
N HIS A 13 8.49 4.23 -3.96
CA HIS A 13 8.52 5.22 -2.87
C HIS A 13 8.25 6.65 -3.36
N LEU A 14 7.98 6.86 -4.66
CA LEU A 14 7.69 8.19 -5.17
C LEU A 14 6.29 8.64 -4.77
N VAL A 15 6.20 9.80 -4.12
CA VAL A 15 4.92 10.39 -3.72
C VAL A 15 4.40 11.35 -4.78
N ASN A 16 3.07 11.39 -4.94
CA ASN A 16 2.41 12.39 -5.78
C ASN A 16 2.34 13.76 -5.07
N LYS A 17 1.86 14.82 -5.74
CA LYS A 17 1.60 16.16 -5.14
C LYS A 17 0.66 16.14 -3.93
N GLN A 18 -0.06 15.05 -3.72
CA GLN A 18 -0.92 14.79 -2.56
C GLN A 18 -0.19 14.01 -1.45
N ASN A 19 1.13 13.83 -1.53
CA ASN A 19 1.95 12.97 -0.66
C ASN A 19 1.50 11.51 -0.62
N LEU A 20 0.83 11.03 -1.67
CA LEU A 20 0.36 9.64 -1.76
C LEU A 20 1.38 8.79 -2.51
N SER A 21 1.78 7.67 -1.90
CA SER A 21 2.54 6.62 -2.58
C SER A 21 1.65 5.85 -3.57
N PRO A 22 2.22 5.08 -4.52
CA PRO A 22 1.43 4.27 -5.45
C PRO A 22 0.51 3.27 -4.73
N LEU A 23 0.95 2.72 -3.59
CA LEU A 23 0.15 1.83 -2.73
C LEU A 23 -1.06 2.57 -2.14
N THR A 24 -0.79 3.72 -1.55
CA THR A 24 -1.79 4.60 -0.93
C THR A 24 -2.81 5.12 -1.95
N LEU A 25 -2.33 5.44 -3.15
CA LEU A 25 -3.17 5.87 -4.27
C LEU A 25 -4.06 4.73 -4.78
N ALA A 26 -3.53 3.50 -4.86
CA ALA A 26 -4.32 2.33 -5.23
C ALA A 26 -5.43 2.05 -4.20
N ALA A 27 -5.13 2.22 -2.90
CA ALA A 27 -6.10 2.12 -1.81
C ALA A 27 -7.21 3.20 -1.95
N LYS A 28 -6.82 4.46 -2.15
CA LYS A 28 -7.77 5.57 -2.35
C LYS A 28 -8.68 5.40 -3.57
N LEU A 29 -8.17 4.81 -4.65
CA LEU A 29 -8.94 4.54 -5.87
C LEU A 29 -9.74 3.22 -5.81
N ALA A 30 -9.75 2.54 -4.65
CA ALA A 30 -10.40 1.24 -4.44
C ALA A 30 -9.99 0.16 -5.47
N LYS A 31 -8.74 0.20 -5.97
CA LYS A 31 -8.23 -0.76 -6.95
C LYS A 31 -7.60 -1.97 -6.26
N LYS A 32 -8.45 -2.94 -5.87
CA LYS A 32 -8.04 -4.15 -5.12
C LYS A 32 -6.90 -4.94 -5.78
N GLU A 33 -6.94 -5.13 -7.10
CA GLU A 33 -5.98 -5.97 -7.82
C GLU A 33 -4.59 -5.33 -7.82
N MET A 34 -4.55 -4.02 -8.05
CA MET A 34 -3.30 -3.25 -8.05
C MET A 34 -2.72 -3.14 -6.64
N PHE A 35 -3.57 -3.00 -5.61
CA PHE A 35 -3.13 -2.99 -4.22
C PHE A 35 -2.47 -4.32 -3.83
N MET A 36 -3.10 -5.45 -4.15
CA MET A 36 -2.52 -6.78 -3.89
C MET A 36 -1.20 -6.98 -4.65
N GLU A 37 -1.14 -6.59 -5.92
CA GLU A 37 0.08 -6.75 -6.73
C GLU A 37 1.25 -5.91 -6.20
N ILE A 38 0.99 -4.73 -5.63
CA ILE A 38 2.03 -3.91 -4.96
C ILE A 38 2.44 -4.56 -3.64
N LEU A 39 1.49 -5.06 -2.86
CA LEU A 39 1.73 -5.68 -1.57
C LEU A 39 2.57 -6.97 -1.70
N GLU A 40 2.29 -7.78 -2.71
CA GLU A 40 3.11 -8.96 -3.06
C GLU A 40 4.54 -8.59 -3.50
N LEU A 41 4.73 -7.41 -4.12
CA LEU A 41 6.06 -6.94 -4.54
C LEU A 41 6.87 -6.33 -3.39
N GLU A 42 6.21 -5.73 -2.40
CA GLU A 42 6.85 -5.22 -1.18
C GLU A 42 7.05 -6.32 -0.11
N GLY A 43 6.35 -7.46 -0.23
CA GLY A 43 6.49 -8.59 0.69
C GLY A 43 7.81 -9.34 0.53
N ASP A 44 8.49 -9.58 1.65
CA ASP A 44 9.71 -10.37 1.71
C ASP A 44 9.46 -11.71 2.41
N SER A 45 9.80 -12.82 1.76
CA SER A 45 9.57 -14.16 2.27
C SER A 45 10.71 -14.55 3.20
N LEU A 46 10.50 -14.35 4.51
CA LEU A 46 11.49 -14.61 5.56
C LEU A 46 11.90 -16.09 5.61
N TRP A 47 10.92 -16.99 5.64
CA TRP A 47 11.18 -18.42 5.68
C TRP A 47 10.00 -19.23 5.16
N VAL A 48 10.32 -20.40 4.59
CA VAL A 48 9.35 -21.42 4.21
C VAL A 48 9.85 -22.74 4.77
N TYR A 49 9.05 -23.38 5.63
CA TYR A 49 9.37 -24.68 6.21
C TYR A 49 8.19 -25.64 6.04
N GLY A 50 8.41 -26.70 5.27
CA GLY A 50 7.38 -27.66 4.92
C GLY A 50 6.22 -26.98 4.16
N GLY A 51 5.07 -26.84 4.83
CA GLY A 51 3.86 -26.17 4.31
C GLY A 51 3.55 -24.81 4.97
N ALA A 52 4.37 -24.37 5.92
CA ALA A 52 4.23 -23.05 6.54
C ALA A 52 5.21 -22.06 5.89
N SER A 53 4.74 -20.86 5.61
CA SER A 53 5.57 -19.75 5.14
C SER A 53 5.33 -18.53 6.01
N SER A 54 6.38 -17.72 6.19
CA SER A 54 6.30 -16.43 6.84
C SER A 54 6.82 -15.37 5.88
N THR A 55 5.96 -14.40 5.60
CA THR A 55 6.25 -13.25 4.76
C THR A 55 6.10 -12.01 5.60
N SER A 56 7.11 -11.14 5.62
CA SER A 56 7.00 -9.81 6.22
C SER A 56 6.56 -8.81 5.16
N TYR A 57 5.59 -7.97 5.53
CA TYR A 57 5.14 -6.84 4.72
C TYR A 57 5.53 -5.54 5.45
N PRO A 58 6.08 -4.54 4.75
CA PRO A 58 6.42 -3.26 5.36
C PRO A 58 5.17 -2.52 5.82
N LEU A 59 5.08 -2.23 7.13
CA LEU A 59 3.93 -1.59 7.78
C LEU A 59 3.89 -0.07 7.56
N ALA A 60 5.02 0.54 7.21
CA ALA A 60 5.21 2.00 7.11
C ALA A 60 4.18 2.76 6.25
N LYS A 61 3.50 2.10 5.30
CA LYS A 61 2.47 2.70 4.44
C LYS A 61 1.06 2.14 4.67
N ILE A 62 0.97 1.08 5.46
CA ILE A 62 -0.27 0.34 5.73
C ILE A 62 -0.87 0.83 7.05
N ASP A 63 -0.03 0.97 8.08
CA ASP A 63 -0.45 1.32 9.42
C ASP A 63 -0.71 2.82 9.59
N THR A 64 -1.65 3.14 10.48
CA THR A 64 -2.11 4.50 10.78
C THR A 64 -1.08 5.31 11.56
N ILE A 65 -0.04 4.67 12.08
CA ILE A 65 1.01 5.32 12.89
C ILE A 65 2.31 5.30 12.09
N ASN A 66 2.94 6.46 11.93
CA ASN A 66 4.25 6.56 11.30
C ASN A 66 5.33 6.01 12.27
N GLU A 67 6.09 5.00 11.84
CA GLU A 67 7.13 4.36 12.67
C GLU A 67 8.25 5.33 13.08
N GLU A 68 8.52 6.36 12.29
CA GLU A 68 9.62 7.32 12.56
C GLU A 68 9.18 8.50 13.42
N THR A 69 7.97 9.04 13.20
CA THR A 69 7.50 10.24 13.91
C THR A 69 6.49 9.94 15.02
N GLY A 70 5.92 8.74 15.05
CA GLY A 70 4.85 8.36 15.98
C GLY A 70 3.52 9.10 15.72
N GLU A 71 3.46 9.92 14.67
CA GLU A 71 2.27 10.69 14.32
C GLU A 71 1.24 9.84 13.59
N LEU A 72 -0.03 10.18 13.77
CA LEU A 72 -1.14 9.57 13.04
C LEU A 72 -1.08 10.00 11.57
N ASN A 73 -0.81 9.05 10.70
CA ASN A 73 -0.85 9.23 9.27
C ASN A 73 -2.28 9.02 8.76
N GLU A 74 -3.02 10.11 8.61
CA GLU A 74 -4.39 10.10 8.07
C GLU A 74 -4.46 9.66 6.60
N ALA A 75 -3.33 9.66 5.89
CA ALA A 75 -3.20 9.17 4.52
C ALA A 75 -2.79 7.68 4.44
N SER A 76 -2.87 6.93 5.53
CA SER A 76 -2.55 5.50 5.54
C SER A 76 -3.52 4.67 4.70
N ALA A 77 -3.08 3.50 4.24
CA ALA A 77 -3.96 2.62 3.45
C ALA A 77 -5.23 2.22 4.23
N LEU A 78 -5.10 1.92 5.52
CA LEU A 78 -6.25 1.58 6.38
C LEU A 78 -7.22 2.74 6.56
N SER A 79 -6.72 3.95 6.85
CA SER A 79 -7.56 5.14 6.99
C SER A 79 -8.23 5.50 5.67
N LEU A 80 -7.56 5.37 4.53
CA LEU A 80 -8.15 5.62 3.21
C LEU A 80 -9.18 4.57 2.80
N VAL A 81 -9.02 3.31 3.22
CA VAL A 81 -10.04 2.28 2.97
C VAL A 81 -11.28 2.53 3.82
N VAL A 82 -11.12 2.96 5.08
CA VAL A 82 -12.25 3.22 5.99
C VAL A 82 -12.94 4.55 5.70
N TYR A 83 -12.16 5.64 5.55
CA TYR A 83 -12.68 7.00 5.40
C TYR A 83 -12.74 7.48 3.94
N GLY A 84 -11.99 6.89 3.02
CA GLY A 84 -11.93 7.32 1.62
C GLY A 84 -13.19 6.99 0.81
N VAL A 85 -14.03 6.08 1.31
CA VAL A 85 -15.37 5.82 0.77
C VAL A 85 -16.45 6.43 1.66
N SER A 86 -16.39 7.75 1.90
CA SER A 86 -17.65 8.47 2.02
C SER A 86 -18.28 8.47 0.64
N CYS A 87 -19.06 7.42 0.40
CA CYS A 87 -19.98 7.29 -0.71
C CYS A 87 -20.81 8.57 -0.75
N LYS A 88 -20.41 9.52 -1.63
CA LYS A 88 -21.37 10.46 -2.20
C LYS A 88 -22.32 9.61 -3.03
N MET A 89 -23.34 9.08 -2.37
CA MET A 89 -24.61 8.77 -3.00
C MET A 89 -25.02 10.03 -3.74
N ARG A 90 -24.81 10.02 -5.07
CA ARG A 90 -25.44 10.98 -5.97
C ARG A 90 -26.94 10.72 -5.86
N ILE A 91 -27.66 11.66 -5.25
CA ILE A 91 -29.10 11.84 -5.40
C ILE A 91 -29.29 13.02 -6.34
#